data_AF-A0A7W0J925-F1
#
_entry.id   AF-A0A7W0J925-F1
#
_cell.length_a   1.000
_cell.length_b   1.000
_cell.length_c   1.000
_cell.angle_alpha   90.00
_cell.angle_beta   90.00
_cell.angle_gamma   90.00
#
_symmetry.space_group_name_H-M   'P 1'
#
loop_
_entity.id
_entity.type
_entity.pdbx_description
1 polymer ?
#
loop_
_entity_poly.entity_id
_entity_poly.type
_entity_poly.pdbx_seq_one_letter_code
_entity_poly.pdbx_strand_id
1 'polypeptide(L)'
;MDQPVQNRSLGVNLPGHKEAWEMVLGELRHDMSRALYETWVQPLRLVGFDNKTFTVGAYNTYGKDWVTERLSAQITRILEGLYNEPVAFKVIVQNGFYKGGDNPPSVNIKQPGYQGGVERREAAIKVEEDEPAIFVSPKSDLFVEEDETPVDAAPVNDRSRKFMLQRAYGSDRARLIQPERGMFITNYFFNNWLPLLGHSAFTVILAARSLCFWNPMTGELRNVVETEMGELAERAAVSVRTVKDVLNNELVQRYFLRYRVRRVMTSNGVRTAGISLQVRMDDPLTPLDQVTSGLMEEEEWYFPEFSGEKE
;
A
#
# COMPACT_ATOMS: atom_id res chain seq x y z
N MET A 1 42.32 -12.62 -29.24
CA MET A 1 41.92 -11.25 -29.62
C MET A 1 40.44 -11.16 -29.31
N ASP A 2 40.11 -10.82 -28.06
CA ASP A 2 38.72 -10.64 -27.63
C ASP A 2 38.33 -9.18 -27.89
N GLN A 3 37.53 -8.95 -28.93
CA GLN A 3 36.87 -7.67 -29.14
C GLN A 3 35.60 -7.63 -28.29
N PRO A 4 35.41 -6.60 -27.44
CA PRO A 4 34.18 -6.44 -26.70
C PRO A 4 33.05 -6.02 -27.65
N VAL A 5 31.92 -6.71 -27.55
CA VAL A 5 30.71 -6.43 -28.30
C VAL A 5 30.15 -5.07 -27.86
N GLN A 6 30.42 -4.04 -28.64
CA GLN A 6 29.77 -2.74 -28.53
C GLN A 6 28.37 -2.79 -29.14
N ASN A 7 27.40 -2.43 -28.29
CA ASN A 7 26.09 -1.83 -28.54
C ASN A 7 25.41 -2.07 -29.89
N ARG A 8 24.29 -2.80 -29.83
CA ARG A 8 23.20 -2.63 -30.80
C ARG A 8 22.29 -1.49 -30.35
N SER A 9 22.39 -0.39 -31.07
CA SER A 9 21.49 0.75 -31.05
C SER A 9 20.09 0.32 -31.51
N LEU A 10 19.10 0.35 -30.61
CA LEU A 10 17.69 0.31 -30.97
C LEU A 10 17.25 1.74 -31.30
N GLY A 11 17.15 2.05 -32.60
CA GLY A 11 16.50 3.25 -33.07
C GLY A 11 14.98 3.13 -32.96
N VAL A 12 14.34 4.27 -32.65
CA VAL A 12 12.92 4.61 -32.84
C VAL A 12 11.95 4.29 -31.69
N ASN A 13 12.23 4.88 -30.53
CA ASN A 13 11.36 5.85 -29.84
C ASN A 13 12.25 6.47 -28.75
N LEU A 14 12.34 7.80 -28.65
CA LEU A 14 12.94 8.38 -27.44
C LEU A 14 12.07 7.86 -26.28
N PRO A 15 12.64 7.09 -25.32
CA PRO A 15 11.84 6.56 -24.23
C PRO A 15 11.14 7.73 -23.54
N GLY A 16 9.85 7.57 -23.25
CA GLY A 16 9.12 8.59 -22.51
C GLY A 16 9.86 8.88 -21.19
N HIS A 17 9.77 10.09 -20.65
CA HIS A 17 10.54 10.47 -19.45
C HIS A 17 10.35 9.49 -18.27
N LYS A 18 9.17 8.86 -18.19
CA LYS A 18 8.86 7.78 -17.24
C LYS A 18 9.65 6.49 -17.53
N GLU A 19 9.70 6.05 -18.78
CA GLU A 19 10.45 4.86 -19.21
C GLU A 19 11.96 5.06 -19.03
N ALA A 20 12.48 6.24 -19.38
CA ALA A 20 13.88 6.59 -19.14
C ALA A 20 14.22 6.56 -17.64
N TRP A 21 13.31 7.03 -16.77
CA TRP A 21 13.50 6.94 -15.32
C TRP A 21 13.50 5.50 -14.81
N GLU A 22 12.62 4.64 -15.34
CA GLU A 22 12.59 3.22 -15.00
C GLU A 22 13.89 2.50 -15.40
N MET A 23 14.47 2.84 -16.56
CA MET A 23 15.77 2.32 -16.98
C MET A 23 16.90 2.78 -16.04
N VAL A 24 16.92 4.06 -15.65
CA VAL A 24 17.88 4.58 -14.67
C VAL A 24 17.75 3.86 -13.33
N LEU A 25 16.53 3.63 -12.85
CA LEU A 25 16.29 2.88 -11.61
C LEU A 25 16.74 1.42 -11.70
N GLY A 26 16.61 0.80 -12.88
CA GLY A 26 17.09 -0.56 -13.14
C GLY A 26 18.60 -0.67 -13.05
N GLU A 27 19.32 0.26 -13.70
CA GLU A 27 20.78 0.32 -13.66
C GLU A 27 21.30 0.59 -12.23
N LEU A 28 20.74 1.59 -11.56
CA LEU A 28 21.09 1.91 -10.17
C LEU A 28 20.87 0.74 -9.22
N ARG A 29 19.83 -0.09 -9.45
CA ARG A 29 19.56 -1.28 -8.64
C ARG A 29 20.63 -2.35 -8.80
N HIS A 30 21.26 -2.45 -9.96
CA HIS A 30 22.34 -3.39 -10.21
C HIS A 30 23.66 -2.93 -9.55
N ASP A 31 23.91 -1.62 -9.56
CA ASP A 31 25.18 -1.03 -9.13
C ASP A 31 25.36 -0.85 -7.61
N MET A 32 24.31 -1.03 -6.80
CA MET A 32 24.39 -0.82 -5.35
C MET A 32 23.69 -1.90 -4.52
N SER A 33 24.01 -1.95 -3.23
CA SER A 33 23.36 -2.90 -2.31
C SER A 33 21.87 -2.57 -2.15
N ARG A 34 21.08 -3.63 -1.91
CA ARG A 34 19.63 -3.52 -1.72
C ARG A 34 19.24 -2.50 -0.65
N ALA A 35 19.97 -2.45 0.47
CA ALA A 35 19.71 -1.50 1.56
C ALA A 35 19.90 -0.03 1.14
N LEU A 36 20.94 0.27 0.35
CA LEU A 36 21.17 1.63 -0.15
C LEU A 36 20.10 2.04 -1.16
N TYR A 37 19.72 1.12 -2.04
CA TYR A 37 18.68 1.36 -3.04
C TYR A 37 17.32 1.64 -2.38
N GLU A 38 16.89 0.78 -1.45
CA GLU A 38 15.61 0.93 -0.75
C GLU A 38 15.55 2.23 0.07
N THR A 39 16.68 2.67 0.64
CA THR A 39 16.75 3.88 1.48
C THR A 39 16.77 5.17 0.66
N TRP A 40 17.58 5.23 -0.41
CA TRP A 40 17.90 6.50 -1.07
C TRP A 40 17.35 6.65 -2.49
N VAL A 41 17.09 5.54 -3.19
CA VAL A 41 16.71 5.57 -4.62
C VAL A 41 15.23 5.23 -4.81
N GLN A 42 14.73 4.20 -4.13
CA GLN A 42 13.31 3.80 -4.20
C GLN A 42 12.33 4.92 -3.82
N PRO A 43 12.62 5.82 -2.85
CA PRO A 43 11.71 6.92 -2.51
C PRO A 43 11.68 8.06 -3.55
N LEU A 44 12.60 8.07 -4.53
CA LEU A 44 12.69 9.14 -5.52
C LEU A 44 11.53 9.08 -6.53
N ARG A 45 10.91 10.24 -6.78
CA ARG A 45 9.80 10.36 -7.73
C ARG A 45 10.18 11.27 -8.89
N LEU A 46 9.86 10.85 -10.11
CA LEU A 46 10.00 11.71 -11.28
C LEU A 46 9.01 12.87 -11.19
N VAL A 47 9.52 14.10 -11.26
CA VAL A 47 8.70 15.32 -11.26
C VAL A 47 8.37 15.72 -12.69
N GLY A 48 9.35 15.63 -13.58
CA GLY A 48 9.20 15.93 -14.99
C GLY A 48 10.52 16.20 -15.68
N PHE A 49 10.45 16.42 -16.98
CA PHE A 49 11.56 16.82 -17.82
C PHE A 49 11.13 18.04 -18.62
N ASP A 50 11.80 19.17 -18.38
CA ASP A 50 11.54 20.43 -19.08
C ASP A 50 12.88 21.14 -19.33
N ASN A 51 13.00 21.84 -20.45
CA ASN A 51 14.21 22.59 -20.81
C ASN A 51 15.53 21.79 -20.66
N LYS A 52 15.54 20.52 -21.10
CA LYS A 52 16.66 19.58 -20.96
C LYS A 52 17.11 19.32 -19.51
N THR A 53 16.26 19.64 -18.54
CA THR A 53 16.50 19.41 -17.12
C THR A 53 15.57 18.32 -16.59
N PHE A 54 16.17 17.21 -16.19
CA PHE A 54 15.49 16.07 -15.61
C PHE A 54 15.33 16.29 -14.10
N THR A 55 14.10 16.52 -13.64
CA THR A 55 13.81 16.89 -12.25
C THR A 55 13.23 15.71 -11.47
N VAL A 56 13.87 15.40 -10.35
CA VAL A 56 13.47 14.32 -9.44
C VAL A 56 13.21 14.84 -8.03
N GLY A 57 12.16 14.34 -7.41
CA GLY A 57 11.72 14.66 -6.07
C GLY A 57 12.35 13.70 -5.07
N ALA A 58 13.20 14.24 -4.21
CA ALA A 58 13.68 13.57 -3.02
C ALA A 58 12.73 13.81 -1.84
N TYR A 59 12.72 12.83 -0.95
CA TYR A 59 11.81 12.77 0.17
C TYR A 59 12.12 13.79 1.27
N ASN A 60 13.39 14.03 1.57
CA ASN A 60 13.86 15.01 2.55
C ASN A 60 15.12 15.72 2.03
N THR A 61 15.59 16.75 2.74
CA THR A 61 16.82 17.49 2.39
C THR A 61 18.05 16.58 2.39
N TYR A 62 18.16 15.66 3.36
CA TYR A 62 19.27 14.70 3.41
C TYR A 62 19.35 13.79 2.18
N GLY A 63 18.20 13.28 1.70
CA GLY A 63 18.12 12.47 0.51
C GLY A 63 18.39 13.27 -0.75
N LYS A 64 17.94 14.53 -0.79
CA LYS A 64 18.32 15.45 -1.87
C LYS A 64 19.84 15.60 -1.93
N ASP A 65 20.48 15.91 -0.81
CA ASP A 65 21.92 16.17 -0.75
C ASP A 65 22.71 14.90 -1.08
N TRP A 66 22.34 13.76 -0.51
CA TRP A 66 22.98 12.47 -0.80
C TRP A 66 22.90 12.09 -2.29
N VAL A 67 21.72 12.23 -2.91
CA VAL A 67 21.53 11.91 -4.33
C VAL A 67 22.29 12.92 -5.21
N THR A 68 22.30 14.19 -4.83
CA THR A 68 23.00 15.25 -5.56
C THR A 68 24.51 15.05 -5.51
N GLU A 69 25.07 14.68 -4.37
CA GLU A 69 26.51 14.47 -4.20
C GLU A 69 27.00 13.17 -4.84
N ARG A 70 26.23 12.09 -4.74
CA ARG A 70 26.72 10.74 -5.07
C ARG A 70 26.20 10.17 -6.38
N LEU A 71 24.96 10.48 -6.76
CA LEU A 71 24.31 9.84 -7.91
C LEU A 71 24.12 10.78 -9.10
N SER A 72 24.27 12.10 -8.93
CA SER A 72 24.05 13.08 -9.99
C SER A 72 24.87 12.78 -11.25
N ALA A 73 26.18 12.54 -11.12
CA ALA A 73 27.06 12.25 -12.25
C ALA A 73 26.70 10.93 -12.96
N GLN A 74 26.34 9.90 -12.19
CA GLN A 74 25.96 8.60 -12.74
C GLN A 74 24.63 8.68 -13.49
N ILE A 75 23.61 9.27 -12.86
CA ILE A 75 22.29 9.46 -13.47
C ILE A 75 22.39 10.31 -14.73
N THR A 76 23.17 11.40 -14.68
CA THR A 76 23.40 12.27 -15.85
C THR A 76 23.99 11.47 -17.01
N ARG A 77 25.04 10.68 -16.77
CA ARG A 77 25.67 9.84 -17.81
C ARG A 77 24.71 8.83 -18.43
N ILE A 78 23.85 8.19 -17.63
CA ILE A 78 22.85 7.24 -18.13
C ILE A 78 21.82 7.98 -18.99
N LEU A 79 21.32 9.13 -18.52
CA LEU A 79 20.34 9.94 -19.26
C LEU A 79 20.94 10.48 -20.58
N GLU A 80 22.18 10.94 -20.57
CA GLU A 80 22.90 11.37 -21.79
C GLU A 80 23.04 10.23 -22.80
N GLY A 81 23.33 9.02 -22.33
CA GLY A 81 23.37 7.82 -23.18
C GLY A 81 22.02 7.43 -23.77
N LEU A 82 20.92 7.69 -23.05
CA LEU A 82 19.56 7.39 -23.50
C LEU A 82 19.02 8.44 -24.48
N TYR A 83 19.28 9.72 -24.23
CA TYR A 83 18.79 10.82 -25.05
C TYR A 83 19.76 11.26 -26.16
N ASN A 84 21.00 10.76 -26.17
CA ASN A 84 22.10 11.22 -27.05
C ASN A 84 22.31 12.74 -27.02
N GLU A 85 21.92 13.39 -25.93
CA GLU A 85 22.00 14.83 -25.73
C GLU A 85 22.44 15.14 -24.30
N PRO A 86 23.12 16.28 -24.05
CA PRO A 86 23.45 16.71 -22.70
C PRO A 86 22.16 17.03 -21.91
N VAL A 87 21.94 16.30 -20.82
CA VAL A 87 20.78 16.45 -19.93
C VAL A 87 21.25 16.91 -18.56
N ALA A 88 20.69 18.00 -18.05
CA ALA A 88 20.96 18.43 -16.68
C ALA A 88 20.09 17.65 -15.68
N PHE A 89 20.67 17.13 -14.61
CA PHE A 89 19.92 16.45 -13.55
C PHE A 89 19.72 17.37 -12.34
N LYS A 90 18.48 17.52 -11.87
CA LYS A 90 18.13 18.37 -10.73
C LYS A 90 17.28 17.62 -9.71
N VAL A 91 17.65 17.73 -8.44
CA VAL A 91 16.90 17.15 -7.33
C VAL A 91 16.21 18.25 -6.52
N ILE A 92 14.91 18.10 -6.29
CA ILE A 92 14.11 18.99 -5.44
C ILE A 92 13.50 18.21 -4.28
N VAL A 93 13.14 18.86 -3.18
CA VAL A 93 12.43 18.19 -2.08
C VAL A 93 10.93 18.23 -2.38
N GLN A 94 10.28 17.07 -2.40
CA GLN A 94 8.82 16.95 -2.51
C GLN A 94 8.26 16.25 -1.26
N ASN A 95 7.82 17.06 -0.29
CA ASN A 95 7.19 16.59 0.94
C ASN A 95 5.70 16.28 0.71
N GLY A 96 5.42 15.14 0.08
CA GLY A 96 4.06 14.61 -0.05
C GLY A 96 3.77 13.49 0.95
N PHE A 97 3.71 13.78 2.26
CA PHE A 97 3.37 12.85 3.39
C PHE A 97 4.55 12.09 4.08
N TYR A 98 5.06 12.60 5.22
CA TYR A 98 5.53 11.76 6.35
C TYR A 98 4.41 11.75 7.40
N LYS A 99 3.96 10.56 7.81
CA LYS A 99 3.42 10.39 9.16
C LYS A 99 4.61 10.36 10.10
N GLY A 100 4.80 11.44 10.86
CA GLY A 100 5.87 11.55 11.83
C GLY A 100 5.90 10.36 12.77
N GLY A 101 7.00 9.62 12.74
CA GLY A 101 7.52 8.90 13.89
C GLY A 101 8.86 9.55 14.19
N ASP A 102 8.99 10.15 15.37
CA ASP A 102 10.23 10.72 15.87
C ASP A 102 11.33 9.66 15.87
N ASN A 103 12.19 9.71 14.84
CA ASN A 103 13.64 9.48 14.89
C ASN A 103 14.19 9.45 13.46
N PRO A 104 15.14 10.32 13.09
CA PRO A 104 15.88 10.15 11.85
C PRO A 104 16.68 8.83 11.93
N PRO A 105 16.71 8.00 10.88
CA PRO A 105 17.62 6.85 10.86
C PRO A 105 19.06 7.38 10.85
N SER A 106 19.75 7.21 11.97
CA SER A 106 21.19 7.37 12.06
C SER A 106 21.86 6.26 11.24
N VAL A 107 21.98 6.49 9.94
CA VAL A 107 22.84 5.67 9.09
C VAL A 107 24.27 6.05 9.42
N ASN A 108 25.00 5.13 10.04
CA ASN A 108 26.43 5.27 10.32
C ASN A 108 27.19 5.13 9.00
N ILE A 109 27.18 6.19 8.19
CA ILE A 109 28.02 6.31 7.00
C ILE A 109 29.44 6.58 7.51
N LYS A 110 30.22 5.51 7.73
CA LYS A 110 31.69 5.64 7.76
C LYS A 110 32.13 6.11 6.37
N GLN A 111 32.29 7.41 6.19
CA GLN A 111 33.07 7.95 5.09
C GLN A 111 34.56 7.73 5.41
N PRO A 112 35.34 7.03 4.58
CA PRO A 112 36.79 7.08 4.67
C PRO A 112 37.27 8.37 4.01
N GLY A 113 37.62 9.37 4.83
CA GLY A 113 38.31 10.58 4.41
C GLY A 113 39.71 10.63 5.03
N TYR A 114 40.72 10.42 4.20
CA TYR A 114 42.15 10.43 4.56
C TYR A 114 42.66 11.89 4.66
N GLN A 115 43.33 12.24 5.75
CA GLN A 115 44.67 12.88 5.83
C GLN A 115 44.82 13.86 7.01
N GLY A 116 45.82 13.56 7.85
CA GLY A 116 46.70 14.56 8.45
C GLY A 116 46.57 14.73 9.97
N GLY A 117 47.56 14.25 10.72
CA GLY A 117 47.83 14.75 12.07
C GLY A 117 47.99 13.66 13.12
N VAL A 118 49.24 13.42 13.50
CA VAL A 118 49.69 12.55 14.58
C VAL A 118 49.18 13.07 15.93
N GLU A 119 48.51 12.25 16.72
CA GLU A 119 48.85 12.09 18.14
C GLU A 119 48.24 10.81 18.74
N ARG A 120 49.16 10.00 19.28
CA ARG A 120 48.97 8.64 19.78
C ARG A 120 48.84 8.72 21.30
N ARG A 121 47.73 8.24 21.86
CA ARG A 121 47.70 7.74 23.23
C ARG A 121 46.95 6.42 23.28
N GLU A 122 47.74 5.37 23.44
CA GLU A 122 47.33 4.00 23.73
C GLU A 122 46.81 3.88 25.16
N ALA A 123 45.76 3.11 25.37
CA ALA A 123 45.65 2.19 26.51
C ALA A 123 44.65 1.08 26.17
N ALA A 124 45.16 -0.15 26.15
CA ALA A 124 44.48 -1.39 25.78
C ALA A 124 43.55 -1.91 26.88
N ILE A 125 42.43 -2.56 26.52
CA ILE A 125 41.77 -3.57 27.37
C ILE A 125 41.28 -4.73 26.47
N LYS A 126 41.50 -5.95 26.97
CA LYS A 126 41.50 -7.26 26.31
C LYS A 126 40.11 -7.77 25.91
N VAL A 127 40.09 -8.60 24.86
CA VAL A 127 38.97 -9.43 24.42
C VAL A 127 39.06 -10.78 25.13
N GLU A 128 37.97 -11.23 25.74
CA GLU A 128 37.76 -12.62 26.19
C GLU A 128 36.51 -13.13 25.44
N GLU A 129 36.71 -14.19 24.66
CA GLU A 129 35.66 -14.92 23.94
C GLU A 129 35.08 -15.98 24.89
N ASP A 130 33.75 -16.10 24.97
CA ASP A 130 33.13 -17.27 25.58
C ASP A 130 31.85 -17.69 24.82
N GLU A 131 31.71 -19.01 24.68
CA GLU A 131 30.83 -19.78 23.79
C GLU A 131 29.31 -19.71 24.12
N PRO A 132 28.41 -20.07 23.17
CA PRO A 132 26.97 -19.86 23.31
C PRO A 132 26.27 -20.88 24.23
N ALA A 133 25.41 -20.36 25.12
CA ALA A 133 24.63 -21.14 26.09
C ALA A 133 23.43 -21.87 25.47
N ILE A 134 23.30 -23.14 25.82
CA ILE A 134 22.18 -24.06 25.56
C ILE A 134 21.03 -23.74 26.52
N PHE A 135 19.81 -23.53 25.99
CA PHE A 135 18.62 -23.34 26.81
C PHE A 135 17.95 -24.69 27.14
N VAL A 136 17.89 -25.00 28.44
CA VAL A 136 17.21 -26.15 29.03
C VAL A 136 15.80 -25.74 29.47
N SER A 137 14.77 -26.47 29.05
CA SER A 137 13.40 -26.32 29.57
C SER A 137 13.28 -26.90 30.99
N PRO A 138 12.59 -26.22 31.93
CA PRO A 138 12.32 -26.81 33.24
C PRO A 138 11.04 -27.66 33.19
N LYS A 139 11.13 -28.86 33.76
CA LYS A 139 9.99 -29.72 34.10
C LYS A 139 9.22 -29.12 35.28
N SER A 140 7.90 -29.20 35.23
CA SER A 140 7.04 -29.21 36.41
C SER A 140 6.06 -30.37 36.27
N ASP A 141 6.28 -31.39 37.09
CA ASP A 141 5.36 -32.52 37.27
C ASP A 141 4.04 -32.04 37.86
N LEU A 142 2.91 -32.60 37.41
CA LEU A 142 1.83 -33.10 38.26
C LEU A 142 0.72 -33.73 37.39
N PHE A 143 0.26 -34.88 37.86
CA PHE A 143 -0.86 -35.74 37.44
C PHE A 143 -0.56 -36.95 36.54
N VAL A 144 -0.54 -38.07 37.25
CA VAL A 144 -0.57 -39.48 36.84
C VAL A 144 -2.02 -39.86 36.56
N GLU A 145 -2.29 -40.53 35.44
CA GLU A 145 -3.25 -41.64 35.37
C GLU A 145 -2.69 -42.72 34.43
N GLU A 146 -2.80 -43.96 34.90
CA GLU A 146 -2.33 -45.22 34.34
C GLU A 146 -3.13 -45.60 33.07
N ASP A 147 -2.51 -46.25 32.08
CA ASP A 147 -2.80 -47.66 31.76
C ASP A 147 -1.90 -48.21 30.63
N GLU A 148 -1.77 -49.54 30.64
CA GLU A 148 -0.83 -50.42 29.96
C GLU A 148 -0.89 -50.42 28.40
N THR A 149 0.26 -50.68 27.76
CA THR A 149 0.36 -51.20 26.37
C THR A 149 0.31 -52.73 26.39
N PRO A 150 0.00 -53.50 25.31
CA PRO A 150 0.24 -53.20 23.89
C PRO A 150 -0.74 -53.86 22.86
N VAL A 151 -0.34 -53.83 21.57
CA VAL A 151 -0.71 -54.73 20.45
C VAL A 151 -1.84 -54.24 19.50
N ASP A 152 -1.48 -53.78 18.29
CA ASP A 152 -1.68 -54.52 17.02
C ASP A 152 -1.45 -53.63 15.78
N ALA A 153 -0.96 -54.24 14.71
CA ALA A 153 -0.51 -53.59 13.49
C ALA A 153 -1.65 -53.17 12.53
N ALA A 154 -1.50 -52.01 11.88
CA ALA A 154 -1.83 -51.67 10.46
C ALA A 154 -2.22 -50.18 10.30
N PRO A 155 -2.27 -49.62 9.06
CA PRO A 155 -1.30 -49.64 7.97
C PRO A 155 -0.73 -48.23 7.73
N VAL A 156 0.27 -48.11 6.85
CA VAL A 156 0.81 -46.84 6.35
C VAL A 156 -0.32 -45.98 5.78
N ASN A 157 -0.75 -44.96 6.51
CA ASN A 157 -1.80 -44.05 6.07
C ASN A 157 -1.16 -42.92 5.24
N ASP A 158 -1.27 -43.04 3.93
CA ASP A 158 -0.82 -42.10 2.89
C ASP A 158 -1.64 -40.79 2.86
N ARG A 159 -1.96 -40.23 4.03
CA ARG A 159 -2.86 -39.08 4.20
C ARG A 159 -2.29 -37.92 5.02
N SER A 160 -0.98 -37.73 4.98
CA SER A 160 -0.41 -36.43 5.28
C SER A 160 0.48 -35.95 4.13
N ARG A 161 -0.13 -35.65 2.98
CA ARG A 161 0.38 -34.52 2.22
C ARG A 161 0.25 -33.32 3.15
N LYS A 162 1.30 -33.04 3.92
CA LYS A 162 1.50 -31.77 4.59
C LYS A 162 1.41 -30.73 3.50
N PHE A 163 0.22 -30.17 3.31
CA PHE A 163 0.07 -28.94 2.58
C PHE A 163 0.89 -27.92 3.37
N MET A 164 2.13 -27.67 2.94
CA MET A 164 2.84 -26.49 3.38
C MET A 164 2.01 -25.32 2.86
N LEU A 165 1.20 -24.74 3.75
CA LEU A 165 0.72 -23.38 3.57
C LEU A 165 1.94 -22.55 3.15
N GLN A 166 1.84 -21.82 2.04
CA GLN A 166 2.90 -20.88 1.67
C GLN A 166 3.28 -20.08 2.92
N ARG A 167 4.58 -19.81 3.12
CA ARG A 167 5.13 -19.15 4.33
C ARG A 167 4.36 -17.88 4.75
N ALA A 168 3.66 -17.24 3.81
CA ALA A 168 2.76 -16.11 4.01
C ALA A 168 1.53 -16.39 4.89
N TYR A 169 1.08 -17.64 5.05
CA TYR A 169 -0.14 -18.03 5.77
C TYR A 169 0.11 -18.89 7.01
N GLY A 170 1.36 -19.30 7.27
CA GLY A 170 1.70 -20.23 8.37
C GLY A 170 2.19 -19.57 9.66
N SER A 171 2.21 -18.23 9.75
CA SER A 171 2.67 -17.51 10.95
C SER A 171 1.49 -16.93 11.73
N ASP A 172 1.61 -16.81 13.06
CA ASP A 172 0.60 -16.14 13.90
C ASP A 172 0.30 -14.71 13.42
N ARG A 173 1.31 -14.05 12.85
CA ARG A 173 1.16 -12.76 12.16
C ARG A 173 0.15 -12.81 11.02
N ALA A 174 0.21 -13.85 10.19
CA ALA A 174 -0.72 -14.00 9.07
C ALA A 174 -2.15 -14.26 9.54
N ARG A 175 -2.31 -15.00 10.66
CA ARG A 175 -3.63 -15.22 11.30
C ARG A 175 -4.27 -13.91 11.78
N LEU A 176 -3.45 -12.95 12.22
CA LEU A 176 -3.92 -11.62 12.60
C LEU A 176 -4.21 -10.72 11.40
N ILE A 177 -3.35 -10.73 10.38
CA ILE A 177 -3.46 -9.84 9.21
C ILE A 177 -4.56 -10.29 8.24
N GLN A 178 -4.72 -11.60 8.05
CA GLN A 178 -5.67 -12.20 7.10
C GLN A 178 -5.54 -11.55 5.72
N PRO A 179 -4.38 -11.68 5.05
CA PRO A 179 -4.11 -10.98 3.79
C PRO A 179 -5.11 -11.29 2.67
N GLU A 180 -5.81 -12.42 2.76
CA GLU A 180 -6.91 -12.80 1.88
C GLU A 180 -8.18 -11.94 2.04
N ARG A 181 -8.35 -11.27 3.19
CA ARG A 181 -9.47 -10.37 3.48
C ARG A 181 -9.16 -8.93 3.08
N GLY A 182 -8.66 -8.74 1.87
CA GLY A 182 -8.39 -7.43 1.29
C GLY A 182 -9.61 -6.84 0.59
N MET A 183 -9.73 -5.50 0.59
CA MET A 183 -10.63 -4.79 -0.31
C MET A 183 -9.89 -4.41 -1.59
N PHE A 184 -10.53 -4.65 -2.74
CA PHE A 184 -10.03 -4.16 -4.02
C PHE A 184 -10.42 -2.70 -4.22
N ILE A 185 -9.47 -1.88 -4.66
CA ILE A 185 -9.67 -0.46 -4.96
C ILE A 185 -9.06 -0.20 -6.34
N THR A 186 -9.83 0.38 -7.26
CA THR A 186 -9.28 0.76 -8.55
C THR A 186 -8.45 2.04 -8.43
N ASN A 187 -7.44 2.16 -9.29
CA ASN A 187 -6.70 3.41 -9.45
C ASN A 187 -7.60 4.55 -9.92
N TYR A 188 -8.70 4.26 -10.61
CA TYR A 188 -9.66 5.26 -11.07
C TYR A 188 -10.40 5.90 -9.89
N PHE A 189 -10.92 5.08 -8.96
CA PHE A 189 -11.54 5.57 -7.74
C PHE A 189 -10.56 6.36 -6.87
N PHE A 190 -9.31 5.88 -6.74
CA PHE A 190 -8.31 6.58 -5.95
C PHE A 190 -7.87 7.91 -6.57
N ASN A 191 -7.60 7.97 -7.88
CA ASN A 191 -7.01 9.17 -8.49
C ASN A 191 -8.06 10.22 -8.91
N ASN A 192 -9.25 9.78 -9.35
CA ASN A 192 -10.25 10.69 -9.93
C ASN A 192 -11.38 11.02 -8.94
N TRP A 193 -11.78 10.06 -8.10
CA TRP A 193 -12.88 10.28 -7.15
C TRP A 193 -12.43 10.81 -5.79
N LEU A 194 -11.31 10.35 -5.24
CA LEU A 194 -10.82 10.84 -3.94
C LEU A 194 -10.68 12.38 -3.88
N PRO A 195 -10.17 13.08 -4.92
CA PRO A 195 -10.09 14.55 -4.88
C PRO A 195 -11.46 15.25 -4.86
N LEU A 196 -12.48 14.63 -5.47
CA LEU A 196 -13.84 15.18 -5.56
C LEU A 196 -14.65 14.92 -4.28
N LEU A 197 -14.47 13.72 -3.70
CA LEU A 197 -15.24 13.27 -2.53
C LEU A 197 -14.60 13.69 -1.20
N GLY A 198 -13.28 13.77 -1.16
CA GLY A 198 -12.50 13.90 0.07
C GLY A 198 -12.37 12.57 0.84
N HIS A 199 -11.47 12.56 1.83
CA HIS A 199 -11.07 11.33 2.53
C HIS A 199 -12.21 10.72 3.35
N SER A 200 -13.04 11.55 3.99
CA SER A 200 -14.14 11.07 4.82
C SER A 200 -15.22 10.35 4.01
N ALA A 201 -15.62 10.89 2.87
CA ALA A 201 -16.57 10.22 1.99
C ALA A 201 -15.96 8.94 1.40
N PHE A 202 -14.69 9.00 1.00
CA PHE A 202 -13.96 7.85 0.48
C PHE A 202 -13.92 6.67 1.47
N THR A 203 -13.57 6.91 2.75
CA THR A 203 -13.52 5.82 3.75
C THR A 203 -14.91 5.28 4.10
N VAL A 204 -15.94 6.12 4.10
CA VAL A 204 -17.33 5.68 4.31
C VAL A 204 -17.82 4.80 3.16
N ILE A 205 -17.50 5.14 1.91
CA ILE A 205 -17.83 4.31 0.74
C ILE A 205 -17.11 2.96 0.82
N LEU A 206 -15.83 2.93 1.18
CA LEU A 206 -15.09 1.68 1.37
C LEU A 206 -15.66 0.84 2.51
N ALA A 207 -16.00 1.46 3.64
CA ALA A 207 -16.63 0.75 4.75
C ALA A 207 -17.98 0.15 4.34
N ALA A 208 -18.80 0.90 3.58
CA ALA A 208 -20.06 0.39 3.03
C ALA A 208 -19.85 -0.78 2.05
N ARG A 209 -18.88 -0.67 1.14
CA ARG A 209 -18.53 -1.75 0.19
C ARG A 209 -18.01 -3.00 0.92
N SER A 210 -17.31 -2.85 2.04
CA SER A 210 -16.81 -3.97 2.85
C SER A 210 -17.93 -4.83 3.46
N LEU A 211 -19.14 -4.27 3.57
CA LEU A 211 -20.32 -4.97 4.08
C LEU A 211 -21.12 -5.69 3.00
N CYS A 212 -20.79 -5.42 1.75
CA CYS A 212 -21.48 -5.97 0.61
C CYS A 212 -20.65 -7.11 0.01
N PHE A 213 -21.31 -7.91 -0.82
CA PHE A 213 -20.66 -9.02 -1.51
C PHE A 213 -20.90 -8.87 -3.00
N TRP A 214 -19.81 -8.94 -3.78
CA TRP A 214 -19.87 -9.01 -5.22
C TRP A 214 -18.90 -10.08 -5.70
N ASN A 215 -19.43 -11.05 -6.44
CA ASN A 215 -18.61 -12.06 -7.10
C ASN A 215 -18.60 -11.80 -8.61
N PRO A 216 -17.49 -11.31 -9.18
CA PRO A 216 -17.40 -10.99 -10.61
C PRO A 216 -17.53 -12.21 -11.53
N MET A 217 -17.21 -13.41 -11.04
CA MET A 217 -17.23 -14.64 -11.84
C MET A 217 -18.63 -15.25 -11.94
N THR A 218 -19.43 -15.12 -10.87
CA THR A 218 -20.81 -15.67 -10.82
C THR A 218 -21.87 -14.62 -11.06
N GLY A 219 -21.53 -13.32 -10.98
CA GLY A 219 -22.47 -12.21 -11.06
C GLY A 219 -23.34 -12.03 -9.82
N GLU A 220 -23.10 -12.79 -8.74
CA GLU A 220 -23.86 -12.63 -7.50
C GLU A 220 -23.55 -11.26 -6.87
N LEU A 221 -24.59 -10.47 -6.68
CA LEU A 221 -24.52 -9.13 -6.11
C LEU A 221 -25.43 -9.06 -4.89
N ARG A 222 -24.83 -8.77 -3.73
CA ARG A 222 -25.52 -8.43 -2.49
C ARG A 222 -25.02 -7.07 -2.04
N ASN A 223 -25.70 -6.04 -2.51
CA ASN A 223 -25.30 -4.65 -2.33
C ASN A 223 -26.32 -3.82 -1.54
N VAL A 224 -27.29 -4.48 -0.91
CA VAL A 224 -28.18 -3.90 0.08
C VAL A 224 -27.83 -4.49 1.43
N VAL A 225 -27.54 -3.63 2.40
CA VAL A 225 -27.15 -4.05 3.75
C VAL A 225 -27.92 -3.29 4.82
N GLU A 226 -28.29 -3.98 5.87
CA GLU A 226 -28.86 -3.39 7.08
C GLU A 226 -27.74 -3.17 8.10
N THR A 227 -27.62 -1.95 8.62
CA THR A 227 -26.56 -1.59 9.58
C THR A 227 -26.99 -0.40 10.44
N GLU A 228 -26.16 0.00 11.38
CA GLU A 228 -26.34 1.22 12.17
C GLU A 228 -25.33 2.29 11.77
N MET A 229 -25.71 3.57 11.96
CA MET A 229 -24.82 4.70 11.69
C MET A 229 -23.53 4.63 12.53
N GLY A 230 -23.61 4.12 13.75
CA GLY A 230 -22.47 3.93 14.64
C GLY A 230 -21.49 2.87 14.11
N GLU A 231 -22.02 1.73 13.69
CA GLU A 231 -21.23 0.63 13.14
C GLU A 231 -20.53 1.03 11.82
N LEU A 232 -21.23 1.76 10.95
CA LEU A 232 -20.64 2.31 9.73
C LEU A 232 -19.54 3.35 10.04
N ALA A 233 -19.76 4.21 11.04
CA ALA A 233 -18.80 5.21 11.49
C ALA A 233 -17.52 4.59 12.06
N GLU A 234 -17.67 3.56 12.90
CA GLU A 234 -16.55 2.80 13.46
C GLU A 234 -15.71 2.14 12.36
N ARG A 235 -16.36 1.44 11.42
CA ARG A 235 -15.65 0.82 10.28
C ARG A 235 -14.95 1.82 9.39
N ALA A 236 -15.54 2.99 9.17
CA ALA A 236 -14.95 4.06 8.38
C ALA A 236 -13.92 4.91 9.16
N ALA A 237 -13.74 4.65 10.46
CA ALA A 237 -12.91 5.41 11.39
C ALA A 237 -13.22 6.92 11.40
N VAL A 238 -14.50 7.27 11.36
CA VAL A 238 -14.99 8.66 11.40
C VAL A 238 -16.09 8.83 12.44
N SER A 239 -16.51 10.07 12.71
CA SER A 239 -17.64 10.31 13.61
C SER A 239 -18.97 10.02 12.93
N VAL A 240 -20.00 9.66 13.73
CA VAL A 240 -21.38 9.49 13.24
C VAL A 240 -21.90 10.75 12.55
N ARG A 241 -21.48 11.94 12.99
CA ARG A 241 -21.82 13.20 12.32
C ARG A 241 -21.26 13.25 10.90
N THR A 242 -19.98 12.87 10.75
CA THR A 242 -19.32 12.81 9.44
C THR A 242 -20.03 11.83 8.51
N VAL A 243 -20.46 10.66 9.01
CA VAL A 243 -21.24 9.71 8.21
C VAL A 243 -22.55 10.34 7.73
N LYS A 244 -23.29 11.05 8.60
CA LYS A 244 -24.51 11.77 8.20
C LYS A 244 -24.23 12.83 7.13
N ASP A 245 -23.16 13.59 7.29
CA ASP A 245 -22.79 14.64 6.32
C ASP A 245 -22.41 14.02 4.96
N VAL A 246 -21.67 12.90 4.98
CA VAL A 246 -21.30 12.14 3.77
C VAL A 246 -22.51 11.53 3.08
N LEU A 247 -23.42 10.89 3.83
CA LEU A 247 -24.63 10.28 3.26
C LEU A 247 -25.64 11.32 2.72
N ASN A 248 -25.50 12.58 3.11
CA ASN A 248 -26.26 13.71 2.58
C ASN A 248 -25.53 14.46 1.45
N ASN A 249 -24.30 14.07 1.11
CA ASN A 249 -23.55 14.68 0.02
C ASN A 249 -24.13 14.26 -1.35
N GLU A 250 -24.36 15.23 -2.23
CA GLU A 250 -24.98 15.00 -3.54
C GLU A 250 -24.20 14.03 -4.42
N LEU A 251 -22.86 14.12 -4.46
CA LEU A 251 -22.04 13.21 -5.25
C LEU A 251 -22.13 11.79 -4.69
N VAL A 252 -22.11 11.64 -3.38
CA VAL A 252 -22.22 10.32 -2.73
C VAL A 252 -23.59 9.71 -3.01
N GLN A 253 -24.66 10.48 -2.87
CA GLN A 253 -26.03 10.03 -3.16
C GLN A 253 -26.24 9.67 -4.64
N ARG A 254 -25.65 10.45 -5.53
CA ARG A 254 -25.80 10.26 -6.97
C ARG A 254 -24.99 9.08 -7.49
N TYR A 255 -23.83 8.79 -6.91
CA TYR A 255 -22.88 7.84 -7.51
C TYR A 255 -22.54 6.62 -6.65
N PHE A 256 -22.72 6.63 -5.33
CA PHE A 256 -22.16 5.57 -4.49
C PHE A 256 -23.12 4.95 -3.47
N LEU A 257 -23.82 5.77 -2.70
CA LEU A 257 -24.57 5.31 -1.52
C LEU A 257 -25.94 5.95 -1.45
N ARG A 258 -26.97 5.13 -1.22
CA ARG A 258 -28.30 5.60 -0.83
C ARG A 258 -28.73 4.88 0.43
N TYR A 259 -29.39 5.57 1.34
CA TYR A 259 -29.86 4.95 2.57
C TYR A 259 -31.30 5.34 2.87
N ARG A 260 -31.99 4.45 3.59
CA ARG A 260 -33.29 4.71 4.21
C ARG A 260 -33.23 4.40 5.68
N VAL A 261 -33.97 5.18 6.46
CA VAL A 261 -34.09 4.97 7.90
C VAL A 261 -35.08 3.85 8.15
N ARG A 262 -34.67 2.83 8.89
CA ARG A 262 -35.56 1.76 9.31
C ARG A 262 -36.24 2.15 10.62
N ARG A 263 -37.55 1.95 10.66
CA ARG A 263 -38.37 2.23 11.85
C ARG A 263 -39.15 0.98 12.23
N VAL A 264 -39.19 0.70 13.52
CA VAL A 264 -39.95 -0.43 14.07
C VAL A 264 -40.93 0.09 15.11
N MET A 265 -42.14 -0.48 15.10
CA MET A 265 -43.13 -0.20 16.13
C MET A 265 -42.73 -0.93 17.41
N THR A 266 -42.54 -0.19 18.49
CA THR A 266 -42.35 -0.75 19.83
C THR A 266 -43.57 -0.42 20.69
N SER A 267 -43.69 -1.06 21.85
CA SER A 267 -44.76 -0.75 22.82
C SER A 267 -44.79 0.73 23.23
N ASN A 268 -43.67 1.44 23.11
CA ASN A 268 -43.52 2.86 23.44
C ASN A 268 -43.56 3.77 22.20
N GLY A 269 -44.05 3.27 21.06
CA GLY A 269 -44.15 4.01 19.80
C GLY A 269 -43.06 3.65 18.78
N VAL A 270 -42.99 4.44 17.70
CA VAL A 270 -42.06 4.20 16.57
C VAL A 270 -40.63 4.56 16.98
N ARG A 271 -39.71 3.60 16.90
CA ARG A 271 -38.27 3.80 17.15
C ARG A 271 -37.44 3.52 15.90
N THR A 272 -36.30 4.18 15.79
CA THR A 272 -35.31 3.92 14.74
C THR A 272 -34.58 2.61 15.03
N ALA A 273 -34.55 1.70 14.05
CA ALA A 273 -33.90 0.39 14.13
C ALA A 273 -32.66 0.31 13.22
N GLY A 274 -32.00 1.44 12.98
CA GLY A 274 -30.85 1.56 12.08
C GLY A 274 -31.21 2.06 10.69
N ILE A 275 -30.38 1.70 9.72
CA ILE A 275 -30.49 2.09 8.32
C ILE A 275 -30.43 0.86 7.41
N SER A 276 -31.09 0.96 6.26
CA SER A 276 -30.82 0.09 5.11
C SER A 276 -30.05 0.93 4.10
N LEU A 277 -28.94 0.40 3.60
CA LEU A 277 -28.00 1.06 2.71
C LEU A 277 -27.92 0.27 1.41
N GLN A 278 -28.13 0.95 0.28
CA GLN A 278 -27.76 0.44 -1.03
C GLN A 278 -26.42 1.02 -1.46
N VAL A 279 -25.54 0.13 -1.92
CA VAL A 279 -24.13 0.41 -2.19
C VAL A 279 -23.82 0.12 -3.65
N ARG A 280 -23.14 1.05 -4.32
CA ARG A 280 -22.58 0.81 -5.65
C ARG A 280 -21.25 0.08 -5.53
N MET A 281 -21.18 -1.12 -6.10
CA MET A 281 -20.00 -2.00 -6.00
C MET A 281 -18.98 -1.77 -7.11
N ASP A 282 -19.42 -1.29 -8.27
CA ASP A 282 -18.56 -0.80 -9.35
C ASP A 282 -18.16 0.67 -9.14
N ASP A 283 -17.14 1.11 -9.87
CA ASP A 283 -16.65 2.49 -9.83
C ASP A 283 -17.23 3.30 -11.01
N PRO A 284 -18.16 4.25 -10.76
CA PRO A 284 -18.76 5.08 -11.81
C PRO A 284 -17.75 6.03 -12.44
N LEU A 285 -18.06 6.57 -13.62
CA LEU A 285 -17.32 7.68 -14.22
C LEU A 285 -17.52 8.98 -13.45
N THR A 286 -16.45 9.76 -13.28
CA THR A 286 -16.55 11.10 -12.70
C THR A 286 -17.40 12.01 -13.60
N PRO A 287 -18.05 13.06 -13.06
CA PRO A 287 -18.83 13.99 -13.87
C PRO A 287 -18.03 14.61 -15.02
N LEU A 288 -16.74 14.90 -14.80
CA LEU A 288 -15.86 15.45 -15.84
C LEU A 288 -15.60 14.43 -16.95
N ASP A 289 -15.38 13.18 -16.59
CA ASP A 289 -15.12 12.12 -17.56
C ASP A 289 -16.37 11.73 -18.34
N GLN A 290 -17.56 11.80 -17.74
CA GLN A 290 -18.84 11.61 -18.45
C GLN A 290 -19.02 12.68 -19.54
N VAL A 291 -18.76 13.95 -19.21
CA VAL A 291 -18.85 15.05 -20.18
C VAL A 291 -17.80 14.92 -21.28
N THR A 292 -16.57 14.54 -20.92
CA THR A 292 -15.46 14.46 -21.89
C THR A 292 -15.59 13.26 -22.83
N SER A 293 -16.07 12.12 -22.32
CA SER A 293 -16.25 10.90 -23.11
C SER A 293 -17.60 10.85 -23.85
N GLY A 294 -18.59 11.63 -23.40
CA GLY A 294 -19.98 11.53 -23.85
C GLY A 294 -20.72 10.31 -23.32
N LEU A 295 -20.09 9.50 -22.46
CA LEU A 295 -20.70 8.34 -21.81
C LEU A 295 -21.36 8.80 -20.51
N MET A 296 -22.67 9.01 -20.56
CA MET A 296 -23.45 9.30 -19.36
C MET A 296 -23.69 8.01 -18.57
N GLU A 297 -23.63 8.12 -17.25
CA GLU A 297 -24.04 7.03 -16.34
C GLU A 297 -25.55 6.77 -16.47
N GLU A 298 -25.95 5.50 -16.38
CA GLU A 298 -27.37 5.10 -16.39
C GLU A 298 -28.13 5.81 -15.26
N GLU A 299 -29.34 6.31 -15.54
CA GLU A 299 -30.04 7.26 -14.67
C GLU A 299 -30.39 6.71 -13.27
N GLU A 300 -30.43 5.38 -13.07
CA GLU A 300 -30.84 4.77 -11.79
C GLU A 300 -30.06 3.47 -11.49
N TRP A 301 -28.86 3.59 -10.91
CA TRP A 301 -28.11 2.42 -10.39
C TRP A 301 -28.69 1.86 -9.07
N TYR A 302 -29.71 2.51 -8.50
CA TYR A 302 -30.32 2.19 -7.21
C TYR A 302 -31.76 1.69 -7.38
N PHE A 303 -32.30 0.96 -6.40
CA PHE A 303 -33.69 0.50 -6.44
C PHE A 303 -34.64 1.65 -6.11
N PRO A 304 -35.87 1.65 -6.64
CA PRO A 304 -36.85 2.72 -6.39
C PRO A 304 -37.11 3.02 -4.91
N GLU A 305 -36.98 2.02 -4.03
CA GLU A 305 -37.12 2.18 -2.56
C GLU A 305 -36.03 3.06 -1.91
N PHE A 306 -34.97 3.38 -2.66
CA PHE A 306 -33.84 4.23 -2.25
C PHE A 306 -33.79 5.57 -3.01
N SER A 307 -34.78 5.87 -3.85
CA SER A 307 -34.89 7.12 -4.63
C SER A 307 -34.92 8.39 -3.76
N GLY A 308 -35.31 8.25 -2.50
CA GLY A 308 -35.43 9.38 -1.58
C GLY A 308 -36.72 10.18 -1.79
N GLU A 309 -37.71 9.61 -2.50
CA GLU A 309 -39.09 10.08 -2.37
C GLU A 309 -39.46 10.02 -0.88
N LYS A 310 -39.61 11.21 -0.29
CA LYS A 310 -40.12 11.36 1.06
C LYS A 310 -41.58 10.88 1.02
N GLU A 311 -41.85 9.71 1.60
CA GLU A 311 -43.14 9.50 2.28
C GLU A 311 -43.35 10.57 3.36
#